data_AF-A0A3A4KLC7-F1
#
_entry.id   AF-A0A3A4KLC7-F1
#
_cell.length_a   1.000
_cell.length_b   1.000
_cell.length_c   1.000
_cell.angle_alpha   90.00
_cell.angle_beta   90.00
_cell.angle_gamma   90.00
#
_symmetry.space_group_name_H-M   'P 1'
#
loop_
_entity.id
_entity.type
_entity.pdbx_description
1 polymer ?
#
loop_
_entity_poly.entity_id
_entity_poly.type
_entity_poly.pdbx_seq_one_letter_code
_entity_poly.pdbx_strand_id
1 'polypeptide(L)'
;MLVAFGLAVLLAELLVAVLGCGGTTDVDHPAPVGGFTIAEAHRATQQHRECSPRECECVREAWRTLVLAGRCAPTGELHRMLYG
;
A
#
# COMPACT_ATOMS: atom_id res chain seq x y z
N MET A 1 4.78 33.08 19.24
CA MET A 1 5.60 32.23 18.35
C MET A 1 5.37 30.73 18.58
N LEU A 2 4.12 30.27 18.74
CA LEU A 2 3.79 28.84 18.91
C LEU A 2 2.84 28.31 17.83
N VAL A 3 2.16 29.20 17.10
CA VAL A 3 1.17 28.83 16.07
C VAL A 3 1.86 28.41 14.76
N ALA A 4 3.09 28.87 14.51
CA ALA A 4 3.83 28.58 13.28
C ALA A 4 4.38 27.14 13.21
N PHE A 5 4.66 26.51 14.36
CA PHE A 5 5.19 25.14 14.40
C PHE A 5 4.13 24.08 14.12
N GLY A 6 2.86 24.30 14.51
CA GLY A 6 1.78 23.36 14.26
C GLY A 6 1.38 23.25 12.78
N LEU A 7 1.47 24.37 12.04
CA LEU A 7 1.14 24.41 10.61
C LEU A 7 2.16 23.65 9.75
N ALA A 8 3.43 23.63 10.17
CA ALA A 8 4.49 22.94 9.45
C ALA A 8 4.39 21.41 9.54
N VAL A 9 3.94 20.86 10.68
CA VAL A 9 3.72 19.41 10.85
C VAL A 9 2.49 18.95 10.05
N LEU A 10 1.43 19.76 10.01
CA LEU A 10 0.22 19.48 9.21
C LEU A 10 0.48 19.45 7.69
N LEU A 11 1.47 20.21 7.20
CA LEU A 11 1.87 20.19 5.79
C LEU A 11 2.75 18.99 5.43
N ALA A 12 3.52 18.45 6.37
CA ALA A 12 4.36 17.27 6.13
C ALA A 12 3.53 15.98 5.95
N GLU A 13 2.46 15.81 6.74
CA GLU A 13 1.52 14.68 6.60
C GLU A 13 0.73 14.73 5.29
N LEU A 14 0.56 15.92 4.69
CA LEU A 14 -0.13 16.07 3.42
C LEU A 14 0.73 15.65 2.22
N LEU A 15 2.06 15.72 2.33
CA LEU A 15 3.00 15.35 1.26
C LEU A 15 3.18 13.83 1.11
N VAL A 16 2.95 13.04 2.17
CA VAL A 16 3.02 11.57 2.10
C VAL A 16 1.82 10.99 1.33
N ALA A 17 0.68 11.70 1.33
CA ALA A 17 -0.54 11.24 0.66
C ALA A 17 -0.52 11.38 -0.88
N VAL A 18 0.37 12.20 -1.45
CA VAL A 18 0.36 12.52 -2.91
C VAL A 18 1.18 11.54 -3.75
N LEU A 19 2.03 10.70 -3.13
CA LEU A 19 2.78 9.65 -3.82
C LEU A 19 2.04 8.30 -3.85
N GLY A 20 0.80 8.25 -3.35
CA GLY A 20 -0.02 7.03 -3.32
C GLY A 20 -0.85 6.87 -4.59
N CYS A 21 -0.31 6.17 -5.57
CA CYS A 21 -1.04 5.47 -6.64
C CYS A 21 -2.08 6.29 -7.41
N GLY A 22 -1.63 7.28 -8.18
CA GLY A 22 -2.42 7.87 -9.28
C GLY A 22 -2.24 7.04 -10.55
N GLY A 23 -3.26 6.26 -10.91
CA GLY A 23 -3.20 5.33 -12.05
C GLY A 23 -3.28 6.01 -13.43
N THR A 24 -2.57 5.42 -14.39
CA THR A 24 -2.90 5.47 -15.82
C THR A 24 -2.58 4.12 -16.46
N THR A 25 -3.42 3.73 -17.40
CA THR A 25 -3.38 2.50 -18.21
C THR A 25 -2.00 2.20 -18.79
N ASP A 26 -1.56 0.95 -18.62
CA ASP A 26 -0.22 0.41 -18.93
C ASP A 26 0.91 1.00 -18.06
N VAL A 27 1.83 0.13 -17.61
CA VAL A 27 3.09 0.44 -16.89
C VAL A 27 2.98 0.57 -15.36
N ASP A 28 3.44 -0.49 -14.68
CA ASP A 28 3.87 -0.61 -13.29
C ASP A 28 3.04 0.11 -12.19
N HIS A 29 2.40 -0.68 -11.33
CA HIS A 29 1.93 -0.25 -10.01
C HIS A 29 3.00 -0.60 -8.95
N PRO A 30 4.09 0.17 -8.83
CA PRO A 30 5.15 -0.15 -7.89
C PRO A 30 4.62 -0.11 -6.46
N ALA A 31 5.14 -1.00 -5.62
CA ALA A 31 4.90 -0.91 -4.20
C ALA A 31 5.59 0.35 -3.62
N PRO A 32 5.03 0.96 -2.56
CA PRO A 32 5.67 2.10 -1.91
C PRO A 32 7.03 1.70 -1.33
N VAL A 33 8.01 2.58 -1.50
CA VAL A 33 9.34 2.42 -0.91
C VAL A 33 9.21 2.50 0.61
N GLY A 34 9.46 1.38 1.29
CA GLY A 34 9.27 1.22 2.75
C GLY A 34 8.13 0.29 3.14
N GLY A 35 7.37 -0.23 2.17
CA GLY A 35 6.24 -1.12 2.42
C GLY A 35 5.00 -0.38 2.91
N PHE A 36 3.99 -1.12 3.33
CA PHE A 36 2.72 -0.56 3.81
C PHE A 36 2.61 -0.66 5.33
N THR A 37 1.92 0.32 5.93
CA THR A 37 1.26 0.07 7.22
C THR A 37 0.04 -0.84 7.00
N ILE A 38 -0.48 -1.45 8.08
CA ILE A 38 -1.68 -2.30 8.01
C ILE A 38 -2.87 -1.54 7.41
N ALA A 39 -3.06 -0.28 7.81
CA ALA A 39 -4.17 0.55 7.33
C ALA A 39 -4.02 0.89 5.85
N GLU A 40 -2.81 1.22 5.40
CA GLU A 40 -2.54 1.50 3.99
C GLU A 40 -2.68 0.24 3.14
N ALA A 41 -2.21 -0.91 3.62
CA ALA A 41 -2.37 -2.19 2.95
C ALA A 41 -3.87 -2.55 2.77
N HIS A 42 -4.69 -2.31 3.80
CA HIS A 42 -6.14 -2.48 3.69
C HIS A 42 -6.78 -1.50 2.68
N ARG A 43 -6.26 -0.27 2.55
CA ARG A 43 -6.73 0.67 1.53
C ARG A 43 -6.29 0.26 0.13
N ALA A 44 -5.03 -0.12 -0.03
CA ALA A 44 -4.45 -0.55 -1.30
C ALA A 44 -5.18 -1.78 -1.86
N THR A 45 -5.45 -2.79 -1.03
CA THR A 45 -6.25 -3.96 -1.44
C THR A 45 -7.68 -3.62 -1.84
N GLN A 46 -8.25 -2.53 -1.31
CA GLN A 46 -9.58 -2.05 -1.70
C GLN A 46 -9.58 -1.17 -2.95
N GLN A 47 -8.54 -0.37 -3.17
CA GLN A 47 -8.38 0.46 -4.35
C GLN A 47 -8.01 -0.39 -5.58
N HIS A 48 -7.22 -1.44 -5.37
CA HIS A 48 -6.76 -2.37 -6.41
C HIS A 48 -7.57 -3.68 -6.44
N ARG A 49 -8.89 -3.62 -6.19
CA ARG A 49 -9.77 -4.81 -6.19
C ARG A 49 -9.79 -5.56 -7.52
N GLU A 50 -9.62 -4.83 -8.61
CA GLU A 50 -9.60 -5.39 -9.97
C GLU A 50 -8.20 -5.85 -10.40
N CYS A 51 -7.16 -5.47 -9.65
CA CYS A 51 -5.81 -5.88 -9.97
C CYS A 51 -5.52 -7.30 -9.48
N SER A 52 -4.85 -8.09 -10.32
CA SER A 52 -4.27 -9.36 -9.91
C SER A 52 -3.00 -9.13 -9.08
N PRO A 53 -2.81 -9.78 -7.92
CA PRO A 53 -1.54 -9.76 -7.18
C PRO A 53 -0.34 -10.30 -7.97
N ARG A 54 -0.57 -11.04 -9.06
CA ARG A 54 0.51 -11.49 -9.96
C ARG A 54 1.07 -10.37 -10.83
N GLU A 55 0.23 -9.42 -11.20
CA GLU A 55 0.53 -8.37 -12.19
C GLU A 55 0.76 -7.00 -11.51
N CYS A 56 0.19 -6.80 -10.32
CA CYS A 56 0.30 -5.55 -9.56
C CYS A 56 1.18 -5.75 -8.33
N GLU A 57 2.35 -5.11 -8.31
CA GLU A 57 3.28 -5.16 -7.17
C GLU A 57 2.69 -4.50 -5.92
N CYS A 58 1.99 -3.37 -6.08
CA CYS A 58 1.30 -2.67 -5.01
C CYS A 58 0.32 -3.58 -4.26
N VAL A 59 -0.62 -4.23 -4.96
CA VAL A 59 -1.61 -5.10 -4.30
C VAL A 59 -0.96 -6.34 -3.70
N ARG A 60 0.12 -6.85 -4.33
CA ARG A 60 0.90 -7.97 -3.81
C ARG A 60 1.55 -7.64 -2.48
N GLU A 61 2.23 -6.51 -2.39
CA GLU A 61 2.91 -6.07 -1.16
C GLU A 61 1.90 -5.68 -0.07
N ALA A 62 0.75 -5.14 -0.46
CA ALA A 62 -0.36 -4.92 0.47
C ALA A 62 -0.86 -6.25 1.07
N TRP A 63 -1.13 -7.26 0.24
CA TRP A 63 -1.50 -8.60 0.72
C TRP A 63 -0.42 -9.22 1.61
N ARG A 64 0.86 -9.08 1.21
CA ARG A 64 2.00 -9.54 2.02
C ARG A 64 1.99 -8.92 3.41
N THR A 65 1.83 -7.60 3.48
CA THR A 65 1.76 -6.85 4.74
C THR A 65 0.64 -7.36 5.64
N LEU A 66 -0.56 -7.57 5.09
CA LEU A 66 -1.71 -8.06 5.85
C LEU A 66 -1.51 -9.50 6.36
N VAL A 67 -0.90 -10.36 5.56
CA VAL A 67 -0.56 -11.74 5.95
C VAL A 67 0.49 -11.76 7.05
N LEU A 68 1.59 -11.03 6.89
CA LEU A 68 2.66 -10.95 7.89
C LEU A 68 2.16 -10.34 9.21
N ALA A 69 1.23 -9.39 9.15
CA ALA A 69 0.57 -8.81 10.31
C ALA A 69 -0.50 -9.71 10.94
N GLY A 70 -0.76 -10.91 10.40
CA GLY A 70 -1.77 -11.84 10.90
C GLY A 70 -3.22 -11.36 10.75
N ARG A 71 -3.48 -10.41 9.84
CA ARG A 71 -4.82 -9.85 9.60
C ARG A 71 -5.65 -10.66 8.62
N CYS A 72 -5.01 -11.47 7.79
CA CYS A 72 -5.68 -12.41 6.90
C CYS A 72 -4.87 -13.70 6.73
N ALA A 73 -5.56 -14.82 6.59
CA ALA A 73 -4.95 -16.06 6.13
C ALA A 73 -4.88 -16.05 4.59
N PRO A 74 -3.71 -16.28 3.98
CA PRO A 74 -3.61 -16.33 2.53
C PRO A 74 -4.27 -17.60 1.98
N THR A 75 -4.83 -17.54 0.78
CA THR A 75 -5.18 -18.75 0.02
C THR A 75 -3.91 -19.53 -0.33
N GLY A 76 -4.02 -20.83 -0.64
CA GLY A 76 -2.85 -21.62 -1.04
C GLY A 76 -2.16 -21.11 -2.31
N GLU A 77 -2.91 -20.46 -3.20
CA GLU A 77 -2.34 -19.77 -4.35
C GLU A 77 -1.60 -18.49 -3.95
N LEU A 78 -2.23 -17.62 -3.15
CA LEU A 78 -1.62 -16.38 -2.70
C LEU A 78 -0.37 -16.66 -1.86
N HIS A 79 -0.39 -17.68 -1.01
CA HIS A 79 0.76 -18.07 -0.20
C HIS A 79 1.95 -18.51 -1.06
N ARG A 80 1.72 -19.38 -2.06
CA ARG A 80 2.78 -19.79 -3.00
C ARG A 80 3.32 -18.62 -3.81
N MET A 81 2.47 -17.68 -4.19
CA MET A 81 2.92 -16.51 -4.93
C MET A 81 3.74 -15.53 -4.07
N LEU A 82 3.44 -15.42 -2.77
CA LEU A 82 4.14 -14.49 -1.87
C LEU A 82 5.45 -15.06 -1.30
N TYR A 83 5.54 -16.38 -1.13
CA TYR A 83 6.62 -17.03 -0.37
C TYR A 83 7.21 -18.28 -1.02
N GLY A 84 6.66 -18.74 -2.16
CA GLY A 84 7.23 -19.81 -2.97
C GLY A 84 8.26 -19.28 -3.93
#